data_AF-A0A380P059-F1
#
_entry.id   AF-A0A380P059-F1
#
_cell.length_a   1.000
_cell.length_b   1.000
_cell.length_c   1.000
_cell.angle_alpha   90.00
_cell.angle_beta   90.00
_cell.angle_gamma   90.00
#
_symmetry.space_group_name_H-M   'P 1'
#
loop_
_entity.id
_entity.type
_entity.pdbx_description
1 polymer ?
#
loop_
_entity_poly.entity_id
_entity_poly.type
_entity_poly.pdbx_seq_one_letter_code
_entity_poly.pdbx_strand_id
1 'polypeptide(L)'
;MNKFKFVELTPAEWAPFEHNQPNGGMLQSIEQYELLKDRGAEAKILGLKHDGKLIAGAVVTFNAIRGGKEVLINHGPVLDYEDHGLLHTY
;
A
#
# COMPACT_ATOMS: atom_id res chain seq x y z
N MET A 1 2.98 -3.07 24.78
CA MET A 1 3.72 -3.64 23.63
C MET A 1 3.03 -3.15 22.38
N ASN A 2 3.58 -2.11 21.78
CA ASN A 2 3.10 -1.47 20.56
C ASN A 2 3.24 -2.46 19.40
N LYS A 3 2.12 -2.97 18.87
CA LYS A 3 2.15 -4.11 17.93
C LYS A 3 1.96 -3.63 16.50
N PHE A 4 3.03 -3.67 15.73
CA PHE A 4 2.98 -3.50 14.29
C PHE A 4 2.50 -4.79 13.62
N LYS A 5 1.62 -4.67 12.62
CA LYS A 5 1.09 -5.80 11.87
C LYS A 5 0.93 -5.45 10.39
N PHE A 6 1.63 -6.21 9.54
CA PHE A 6 1.38 -6.20 8.09
C PHE A 6 0.09 -6.95 7.78
N VAL A 7 -0.74 -6.37 6.94
CA VAL A 7 -2.04 -6.92 6.53
C VAL A 7 -2.26 -6.68 5.04
N GLU A 8 -2.98 -7.58 4.38
CA GLU A 8 -3.61 -7.28 3.11
C GLU A 8 -4.91 -6.52 3.40
N LEU A 9 -5.11 -5.40 2.71
CA LEU A 9 -6.26 -4.52 2.90
C LEU A 9 -7.30 -4.78 1.82
N THR A 10 -8.55 -4.59 2.19
CA THR A 10 -9.65 -4.51 1.22
C THR A 10 -9.73 -3.11 0.60
N PRO A 11 -10.28 -2.97 -0.62
CA PRO A 11 -10.62 -1.67 -1.22
C PRO A 11 -11.33 -0.71 -0.28
N ALA A 12 -12.29 -1.23 0.51
CA ALA A 12 -13.10 -0.45 1.44
C ALA A 12 -12.30 0.11 2.62
N GLU A 13 -11.23 -0.58 3.05
CA GLU A 13 -10.32 -0.08 4.09
C GLU A 13 -9.31 0.93 3.52
N TRP A 14 -8.97 0.81 2.24
CA TRP A 14 -7.92 1.61 1.60
C TRP A 14 -8.40 2.97 1.10
N ALA A 15 -9.53 3.03 0.39
CA ALA A 15 -10.09 4.26 -0.18
C ALA A 15 -10.22 5.42 0.84
N PRO A 16 -10.74 5.23 2.07
CA PRO A 16 -10.79 6.33 3.03
C PRO A 16 -9.41 6.70 3.60
N PHE A 17 -8.44 5.78 3.60
CA PHE A 17 -7.10 6.08 4.09
C PHE A 17 -6.33 6.94 3.10
N GLU A 18 -6.25 6.53 1.83
CA GLU A 18 -5.50 7.27 0.81
C GLU A 18 -6.05 8.69 0.58
N HIS A 19 -7.37 8.88 0.65
CA HIS A 19 -8.01 10.17 0.36
C HIS A 19 -7.61 11.25 1.36
N ASN A 20 -7.33 10.82 2.60
CA ASN A 20 -6.96 11.71 3.69
C ASN A 20 -5.45 11.91 3.82
N GLN A 21 -4.64 11.28 2.94
CA GLN A 21 -3.19 11.36 3.02
C GLN A 21 -2.64 12.44 2.08
N PRO A 22 -1.93 13.46 2.59
CA PRO A 22 -1.31 14.51 1.76
C PRO A 22 -0.31 13.95 0.74
N ASN A 23 0.30 12.81 1.06
CA ASN A 23 1.29 12.13 0.24
C ASN A 23 0.68 11.03 -0.64
N GLY A 24 -0.65 10.91 -0.68
CA GLY A 24 -1.37 10.00 -1.57
C GLY A 24 -1.21 10.46 -3.02
N GLY A 25 -0.63 9.60 -3.87
CA GLY A 25 -0.54 9.84 -5.31
C GLY A 25 -1.55 9.02 -6.09
N MET A 26 -1.92 9.47 -7.30
CA MET A 26 -2.84 8.73 -8.19
C MET A 26 -2.41 7.26 -8.40
N LEU A 27 -1.10 6.99 -8.48
CA LEU A 27 -0.59 5.63 -8.68
C LEU A 27 -0.78 4.70 -7.47
N GLN A 28 -1.16 5.25 -6.32
CA GLN A 28 -1.50 4.54 -5.11
C GLN A 28 -2.99 4.65 -4.78
N SER A 29 -3.81 5.14 -5.71
CA SER A 29 -5.24 5.33 -5.51
C SER A 29 -6.04 4.02 -5.68
N ILE A 30 -7.28 4.00 -5.18
CA ILE A 30 -8.18 2.88 -5.36
C ILE A 30 -8.55 2.70 -6.84
N GLU A 31 -8.74 3.79 -7.57
CA GLU A 31 -9.05 3.77 -9.01
C GLU A 31 -7.89 3.15 -9.80
N GLN A 32 -6.63 3.44 -9.42
CA GLN A 32 -5.48 2.81 -10.03
C GLN A 32 -5.43 1.31 -9.73
N TYR A 33 -5.73 0.89 -8.50
CA TYR A 33 -5.82 -0.52 -8.15
C TYR A 33 -6.88 -1.24 -9.00
N GLU A 34 -8.08 -0.68 -9.12
CA GLU A 34 -9.16 -1.23 -9.95
C GLU A 34 -8.74 -1.32 -11.43
N LEU A 35 -8.12 -0.27 -11.97
CA LEU A 35 -7.62 -0.25 -13.33
C LEU A 35 -6.54 -1.33 -13.58
N LEU A 36 -5.66 -1.59 -12.62
CA LEU A 36 -4.67 -2.67 -12.70
C LEU A 36 -5.35 -4.04 -12.70
N LYS A 37 -6.38 -4.24 -11.85
CA LYS A 37 -7.16 -5.48 -11.81
C LYS A 37 -7.90 -5.71 -13.12
N ASP A 38 -8.52 -4.69 -13.70
CA ASP A 38 -9.21 -4.76 -14.98
C ASP A 38 -8.28 -5.09 -16.15
N ARG A 39 -7.01 -4.64 -16.07
CA ARG A 39 -5.95 -5.00 -17.03
C ARG A 39 -5.39 -6.41 -16.85
N GLY A 40 -5.90 -7.17 -15.87
CA GLY A 40 -5.44 -8.52 -15.57
C GLY A 40 -4.13 -8.59 -14.79
N ALA A 41 -3.68 -7.48 -14.19
CA ALA A 41 -2.48 -7.51 -13.34
C ALA A 41 -2.76 -8.21 -12.00
N GLU A 42 -1.75 -8.90 -11.47
CA GLU A 42 -1.75 -9.41 -10.10
C GLU A 42 -1.46 -8.25 -9.15
N ALA A 43 -2.49 -7.45 -8.85
CA ALA A 43 -2.39 -6.33 -7.91
C ALA A 43 -3.00 -6.67 -6.54
N LYS A 44 -2.41 -6.14 -5.48
CA LYS A 44 -2.87 -6.22 -4.09
C LYS A 44 -2.69 -4.89 -3.38
N ILE A 45 -3.45 -4.68 -2.32
CA ILE A 45 -3.27 -3.53 -1.41
C ILE A 45 -2.71 -4.08 -0.10
N LEU A 46 -1.52 -3.62 0.27
CA LEU A 46 -0.87 -4.00 1.52
C LEU A 46 -0.85 -2.81 2.48
N GLY A 47 -1.00 -3.08 3.77
CA GLY A 47 -1.03 -2.07 4.81
C GLY A 47 -0.23 -2.45 6.05
N LEU A 48 0.18 -1.44 6.80
CA LEU A 48 0.77 -1.56 8.12
C LEU A 48 -0.19 -0.98 9.15
N LYS A 49 -0.64 -1.81 10.10
CA LYS A 49 -1.44 -1.37 11.24
C LYS A 49 -0.57 -1.27 12.48
N HIS A 50 -0.69 -0.17 13.20
CA HIS A 50 -0.09 0.04 14.52
C HIS A 50 -1.22 0.19 15.54
N ASP A 51 -1.26 -0.72 16.52
CA ASP A 51 -2.31 -0.78 17.55
C ASP A 51 -3.74 -0.75 16.97
N GLY A 52 -3.91 -1.44 15.85
CA GLY A 52 -5.19 -1.57 15.14
C GLY A 52 -5.50 -0.43 14.15
N LYS A 53 -4.78 0.68 14.21
CA LYS A 53 -4.93 1.81 13.28
C LYS A 53 -4.05 1.62 12.05
N LEU A 54 -4.59 1.85 10.87
CA LEU A 54 -3.81 1.87 9.62
C LEU A 54 -2.92 3.12 9.61
N ILE A 55 -1.62 2.94 9.42
CA ILE A 55 -0.60 4.00 9.47
C ILE A 55 0.18 4.15 8.17
N ALA A 56 0.22 3.11 7.34
CA ALA A 56 0.83 3.14 6.01
C ALA A 56 0.18 2.08 5.11
N GLY A 57 0.27 2.26 3.80
CA GLY A 57 -0.08 1.22 2.85
C GLY A 57 0.41 1.48 1.44
N ALA A 58 0.21 0.50 0.57
CA ALA A 58 0.62 0.58 -0.81
C ALA A 58 -0.23 -0.31 -1.72
N VAL A 59 -0.49 0.18 -2.93
CA VAL A 59 -0.88 -0.61 -4.09
C VAL A 59 0.37 -1.28 -4.65
N VAL A 60 0.37 -2.61 -4.65
CA VAL A 60 1.51 -3.46 -5.04
C VAL A 60 1.12 -4.30 -6.24
N THR A 61 1.97 -4.31 -7.26
CA THR A 61 1.78 -5.16 -8.45
C THR A 61 2.83 -6.25 -8.47
N PHE A 62 2.40 -7.47 -8.79
CA PHE A 62 3.25 -8.64 -8.96
C PHE A 62 3.30 -9.00 -10.44
N ASN A 63 4.48 -8.96 -11.04
CA ASN A 63 4.69 -9.34 -12.43
C ASN A 63 5.49 -10.65 -12.48
N ALA A 64 5.05 -11.59 -13.29
CA ALA A 64 5.85 -12.78 -13.58
C ALA A 64 6.99 -12.40 -14.53
N ILE A 65 8.23 -12.71 -14.15
CA ILE A 65 9.42 -12.53 -14.98
C ILE A 65 10.09 -13.89 -15.20
N ARG A 66 11.00 -13.97 -16.18
CA ARG A 66 11.80 -15.19 -16.36
C ARG A 66 12.63 -15.45 -15.09
N GLY A 67 12.29 -16.53 -14.39
CA GLY A 67 13.01 -16.97 -13.19
C GLY A 67 12.48 -16.43 -11.86
N GLY A 68 11.33 -15.73 -11.83
CA GLY A 68 10.77 -15.26 -10.55
C GLY A 68 9.57 -14.33 -10.68
N LYS A 69 9.34 -13.54 -9.64
CA LYS A 69 8.35 -12.47 -9.60
C LYS A 69 9.03 -11.13 -9.34
N GLU A 70 8.67 -10.12 -10.11
CA GLU A 70 8.97 -8.73 -9.82
C GLU A 70 7.81 -8.15 -8.98
N VAL A 71 8.17 -7.37 -7.95
CA VAL A 71 7.20 -6.70 -7.09
C VAL A 71 7.40 -5.19 -7.22
N LEU A 72 6.37 -4.48 -7.65
CA LEU A 72 6.41 -3.05 -7.93
C LEU A 72 5.51 -2.28 -6.97
N ILE A 73 6.06 -1.21 -6.39
CA ILE A 73 5.35 -0.23 -5.56
C ILE A 73 5.56 1.14 -6.22
N ASN A 74 4.64 1.53 -7.10
CA ASN A 74 4.81 2.73 -7.93
C ASN A 74 4.48 4.00 -7.14
N HIS A 75 5.46 4.88 -6.93
CA HIS A 75 5.27 6.15 -6.21
C HIS A 75 4.65 5.99 -4.81
N GLY A 76 4.89 4.84 -4.17
CA GLY A 76 4.51 4.57 -2.79
C GLY A 76 5.71 4.17 -1.95
N PRO A 77 5.49 3.68 -0.72
CA PRO A 77 4.20 3.56 -0.03
C PRO A 77 3.59 4.93 0.35
N VAL A 78 2.27 4.95 0.59
CA VAL A 78 1.59 6.10 1.20
C VAL A 78 1.72 5.98 2.71
N LEU A 79 2.47 6.92 3.28
CA LEU A 79 2.67 7.07 4.72
C LEU A 79 2.98 8.53 5.06
N ASP A 80 2.90 8.85 6.35
CA ASP A 80 3.37 10.12 6.86
C ASP A 80 4.90 10.08 6.99
N TYR A 81 5.60 10.79 6.09
CA TYR A 81 7.06 10.79 6.05
C TYR A 81 7.69 11.67 7.14
N GLU A 82 6.90 12.50 7.80
CA GLU A 82 7.33 13.29 8.96
C GLU A 82 7.25 12.47 10.26
N ASP A 83 6.57 11.32 10.24
CA ASP A 83 6.61 10.35 11.34
C ASP A 83 7.90 9.51 11.27
N HIS A 84 8.96 10.07 11.84
CA HIS A 84 10.27 9.44 11.95
C HIS A 84 10.24 8.08 12.69
N GLY A 85 9.20 7.77 13.46
CA GLY A 85 9.03 6.47 14.12
C GLY A 85 8.74 5.33 13.14
N LEU A 86 8.06 5.60 12.02
CA LEU A 86 7.73 4.61 10.99
C LEU A 86 8.95 4.23 10.14
N LEU A 87 9.73 5.23 9.73
CA LEU A 87 10.86 5.10 8.81
C LEU A 87 12.03 4.30 9.39
N HIS A 88 12.15 4.24 10.72
CA HIS A 88 13.21 3.51 11.43
C HIS A 88 12.86 2.05 11.77
N THR A 89 11.75 1.51 11.27
CA THR A 89 11.32 0.13 11.59
C THR A 89 12.11 -0.95 10.80
N TYR A 90 13.25 -0.60 10.19
CA TYR A 90 14.18 -1.52 9.52
C TYR A 90 15.62 -1.22 9.89
#